data_AF-A0A3M3X5Q4-F1
#
_entry.id   AF-A0A3M3X5Q4-F1
#
_cell.length_a   1.000
_cell.length_b   1.000
_cell.length_c   1.000
_cell.angle_alpha   90.00
_cell.angle_beta   90.00
_cell.angle_gamma   90.00
#
_symmetry.space_group_name_H-M   'P 1'
#
loop_
_entity.id
_entity.type
_entity.pdbx_description
1 polymer ?
#
loop_
_entity_poly.entity_id
_entity_poly.type
_entity_poly.pdbx_seq_one_letter_code
_entity_poly.pdbx_strand_id
1 'polypeptide(L)'
;MGICASSSRNQYSPTVSSTCSPQHVASHGNLASSGGNRITSVDQLNSTERKRFLERQDPMRMFKFKNDTPVYRTMSPEFLVDGRVSGNPIFKDMGS
;
A
#
# COMPACT_ATOMS: atom_id res chain seq x y z
N MET A 1 -4.69 -18.33 50.09
CA MET A 1 -4.64 -16.87 49.91
C MET A 1 -3.45 -16.57 49.00
N GLY A 2 -3.68 -16.09 47.77
CA GLY A 2 -2.62 -15.83 46.80
C GLY A 2 -3.14 -15.66 45.37
N ILE A 3 -3.72 -14.50 45.14
CA ILE A 3 -4.08 -13.79 43.89
C ILE A 3 -3.53 -14.31 42.54
N CYS A 4 -4.46 -14.39 41.57
CA CYS A 4 -4.25 -14.61 40.15
C CYS A 4 -3.60 -13.39 39.46
N ALA A 5 -2.77 -13.63 38.42
CA ALA A 5 -2.59 -12.67 37.33
C ALA A 5 -2.17 -13.41 36.05
N SER A 6 -3.15 -13.67 35.18
CA SER A 6 -2.96 -14.04 33.79
C SER A 6 -2.42 -12.83 33.03
N SER A 7 -1.14 -12.82 32.62
CA SER A 7 -0.61 -11.71 31.83
C SER A 7 -1.10 -11.81 30.38
N SER A 8 -1.90 -10.82 30.01
CA SER A 8 -2.58 -10.63 28.74
C SER A 8 -1.65 -10.68 27.53
N ARG A 9 -2.08 -11.48 26.54
CA ARG A 9 -1.67 -11.38 25.14
C ARG A 9 -1.84 -9.92 24.70
N ASN A 10 -0.75 -9.23 24.36
CA ASN A 10 -0.80 -7.95 23.67
C ASN A 10 -1.39 -8.18 22.28
N GLN A 11 -2.72 -8.23 22.20
CA GLN A 11 -3.43 -8.12 20.94
C GLN A 11 -3.35 -6.65 20.53
N TYR A 12 -2.72 -6.40 19.40
CA TYR A 12 -2.82 -5.11 18.73
C TYR A 12 -4.29 -4.93 18.33
N SER A 13 -5.02 -4.16 19.13
CA SER A 13 -6.39 -3.77 18.82
C SER A 13 -6.31 -2.41 18.16
N PRO A 14 -6.40 -2.30 16.81
CA PRO A 14 -6.53 -1.00 16.21
C PRO A 14 -7.83 -0.39 16.73
N THR A 15 -7.76 0.86 17.22
CA THR A 15 -8.96 1.64 17.49
C THR A 15 -9.77 1.67 16.21
N VAL A 16 -10.87 0.94 16.19
CA VAL A 16 -11.84 0.96 15.10
C VAL A 16 -12.48 2.34 15.10
N SER A 17 -11.88 3.27 14.38
CA SER A 17 -12.58 4.47 13.92
C SER A 17 -13.67 3.98 12.96
N SER A 18 -14.89 3.89 13.48
CA SER A 18 -16.08 3.41 12.79
C SER A 18 -16.56 4.40 11.71
N THR A 19 -15.73 4.72 10.71
CA THR A 19 -16.18 5.40 9.49
C THR A 19 -15.26 5.08 8.29
N CYS A 20 -15.07 3.81 7.93
CA CYS A 20 -14.68 3.48 6.56
C CYS A 20 -14.90 1.99 6.25
N SER A 21 -16.15 1.54 6.30
CA SER A 21 -16.53 0.49 5.36
C SER A 21 -16.69 1.17 4.00
N PRO A 22 -15.99 0.76 2.93
CA PRO A 22 -16.29 1.27 1.61
C PRO A 22 -17.68 0.76 1.24
N GLN A 23 -18.70 1.56 1.51
CA GLN A 23 -20.02 1.32 0.95
C GLN A 23 -19.84 1.50 -0.56
N HIS A 24 -20.16 0.44 -1.32
CA HIS A 24 -20.27 0.49 -2.76
C HIS A 24 -21.38 1.51 -3.13
N VAL A 25 -21.04 2.79 -3.17
CA VAL A 25 -21.91 3.81 -3.76
C VAL A 25 -21.67 3.79 -5.26
N ALA A 26 -22.43 2.94 -5.94
CA ALA A 26 -22.70 3.14 -7.35
C ALA A 26 -23.52 4.43 -7.51
N SER A 27 -22.85 5.58 -7.56
CA SER A 27 -23.52 6.85 -7.86
C SER A 27 -23.13 7.28 -9.26
N HIS A 28 -23.98 6.92 -10.23
CA HIS A 28 -24.05 7.61 -11.51
C HIS A 28 -24.34 9.09 -11.25
N GLY A 29 -23.49 10.01 -11.74
CA GLY A 29 -23.79 11.43 -11.69
C GLY A 29 -22.60 12.32 -12.07
N ASN A 30 -22.64 12.84 -13.29
CA ASN A 30 -21.85 14.00 -13.70
C ASN A 30 -22.16 15.19 -12.78
N LEU A 31 -21.23 15.61 -11.93
CA LEU A 31 -21.24 16.95 -11.35
C LEU A 31 -19.81 17.45 -11.12
N ALA A 32 -19.48 18.56 -11.78
CA ALA A 32 -18.37 19.41 -11.42
C ALA A 32 -18.56 19.89 -9.98
N SER A 33 -17.74 19.42 -9.05
CA SER A 33 -17.82 19.80 -7.64
C SER A 33 -16.55 20.53 -7.24
N SER A 34 -16.67 21.85 -7.13
CA SER A 34 -15.80 22.69 -6.30
C SER A 34 -15.85 22.13 -4.87
N GLY A 35 -14.85 21.31 -4.51
CA GLY A 35 -14.75 20.59 -3.22
C GLY A 35 -14.86 19.06 -3.29
N GLY A 36 -15.06 18.45 -4.47
CA GLY A 36 -15.40 17.04 -4.59
C GLY A 36 -14.42 16.26 -5.44
N ASN A 37 -13.59 15.43 -4.79
CA ASN A 37 -13.00 14.19 -5.29
C ASN A 37 -12.42 13.44 -4.08
N ARG A 38 -13.26 12.95 -3.16
CA ARG A 38 -12.80 12.17 -2.00
C ARG A 38 -12.51 10.71 -2.38
N ILE A 39 -11.86 10.52 -3.53
CA ILE A 39 -11.36 9.21 -3.97
C ILE A 39 -9.96 9.07 -3.37
N THR A 40 -9.78 8.06 -2.51
CA THR A 40 -8.53 7.81 -1.78
C THR A 40 -7.92 6.46 -2.10
N SER A 41 -8.62 5.60 -2.86
CA SER A 41 -8.11 4.31 -3.34
C SER A 41 -8.50 4.06 -4.79
N VAL A 42 -7.64 3.36 -5.52
CA VAL A 42 -7.92 2.84 -6.87
C VAL A 42 -9.17 1.95 -6.92
N ASP A 43 -9.53 1.34 -5.79
CA ASP A 43 -10.68 0.46 -5.69
C ASP A 43 -12.02 1.19 -5.74
N GLN A 44 -12.02 2.51 -5.53
CA GLN A 44 -13.22 3.35 -5.63
C GLN A 44 -13.51 3.80 -7.08
N LEU A 45 -12.56 3.62 -8.00
CA LEU A 45 -12.75 3.96 -9.41
C LEU A 45 -13.59 2.91 -10.14
N ASN A 46 -14.29 3.32 -11.20
CA ASN A 46 -14.85 2.35 -12.13
C ASN A 46 -13.72 1.61 -12.89
N SER A 47 -14.04 0.49 -13.55
CA SER A 47 -13.03 -0.36 -14.22
C SER A 47 -12.20 0.39 -15.27
N THR A 48 -12.83 1.26 -16.06
CA THR A 48 -12.17 2.06 -17.10
C THR A 48 -11.19 3.07 -16.49
N GLU A 49 -11.62 3.78 -15.47
CA GLU A 49 -10.78 4.77 -14.78
C GLU A 49 -9.66 4.12 -13.98
N ARG A 50 -9.93 3.01 -13.28
CA ARG A 50 -8.91 2.21 -12.60
C ARG A 50 -7.84 1.75 -13.58
N LYS A 51 -8.25 1.23 -14.75
CA LYS A 51 -7.31 0.85 -15.81
C LYS A 51 -6.47 2.05 -16.23
N ARG A 52 -7.09 3.18 -16.56
CA ARG A 52 -6.38 4.42 -16.95
C ARG A 52 -5.37 4.87 -15.89
N PHE A 53 -5.74 4.82 -14.61
CA PHE A 53 -4.87 5.19 -13.51
C PHE A 53 -3.65 4.26 -13.43
N LEU A 54 -3.88 2.94 -13.44
CA LEU A 54 -2.81 1.96 -13.37
C LEU A 54 -1.85 2.05 -14.56
N GLU A 55 -2.35 2.25 -15.79
CA GLU A 55 -1.47 2.46 -16.96
C GLU A 55 -0.51 3.65 -16.81
N ARG A 56 -0.87 4.64 -15.95
CA ARG A 56 -0.11 5.87 -15.75
C ARG A 56 0.72 5.92 -14.48
N GLN A 57 0.43 5.07 -13.50
CA GLN A 57 1.00 5.18 -12.15
C GLN A 57 1.58 3.88 -11.61
N ASP A 58 1.19 2.72 -12.16
CA ASP A 58 1.80 1.44 -11.79
C ASP A 58 3.11 1.26 -12.56
N PRO A 59 4.28 1.23 -11.89
CA PRO A 59 5.57 1.07 -12.57
C PRO A 59 5.64 -0.22 -13.40
N MET A 60 4.96 -1.29 -12.98
CA MET A 60 4.93 -2.55 -13.73
C MET A 60 4.31 -2.35 -15.11
N ARG A 61 3.30 -1.48 -15.24
CA ARG A 61 2.65 -1.17 -16.51
C ARG A 61 3.39 -0.10 -17.30
N MET A 62 3.81 0.97 -16.63
CA MET A 62 4.51 2.09 -17.27
C MET A 62 5.82 1.64 -17.93
N PHE A 63 6.62 0.86 -17.21
CA PHE A 63 7.93 0.38 -17.70
C PHE A 63 7.86 -1.03 -18.30
N LYS A 64 6.68 -1.65 -18.30
CA LYS A 64 6.44 -2.99 -18.84
C LYS A 64 7.38 -4.05 -18.23
N PHE A 65 7.61 -3.95 -16.92
CA PHE A 65 8.44 -4.92 -16.22
C PHE A 65 7.82 -6.31 -16.26
N LYS A 66 8.70 -7.30 -16.38
CA LYS A 66 8.39 -8.73 -16.35
C LYS A 66 9.06 -9.37 -15.14
N ASN A 67 8.65 -10.60 -14.83
CA ASN A 67 9.22 -11.38 -13.73
C ASN A 67 10.74 -11.63 -13.86
N ASP A 68 11.24 -11.66 -15.09
CA ASP A 68 12.64 -11.89 -15.44
C ASP A 68 13.42 -10.61 -15.73
N THR A 69 12.82 -9.43 -15.52
CA THR A 69 13.51 -8.17 -15.76
C THR A 69 14.62 -7.97 -14.72
N PRO A 70 15.91 -7.86 -15.14
CA PRO A 70 17.00 -7.63 -14.21
C PRO A 70 16.93 -6.21 -13.63
N VAL A 71 17.14 -6.12 -12.31
CA VAL A 71 17.20 -4.85 -11.58
C VAL A 71 18.53 -4.73 -10.83
N TYR A 72 19.02 -3.51 -10.70
CA TYR A 72 20.35 -3.24 -10.12
C TYR A 72 20.24 -2.20 -9.01
N ARG A 73 21.08 -2.35 -7.99
CA ARG A 73 21.27 -1.35 -6.93
C ARG A 73 22.70 -1.42 -6.41
N THR A 74 23.20 -0.30 -5.92
CA THR A 74 24.47 -0.28 -5.18
C THR A 74 24.20 -0.69 -3.73
N MET A 75 25.09 -1.51 -3.16
CA MET A 75 25.09 -1.85 -1.74
C MET A 75 26.51 -2.14 -1.28
N SER A 76 26.73 -2.07 0.04
CA SER A 76 27.99 -2.48 0.62
C SER A 76 28.10 -4.01 0.67
N PRO A 77 29.30 -4.61 0.44
CA PRO A 77 29.45 -6.06 0.31
C PRO A 77 28.99 -6.87 1.53
N GLU A 78 29.02 -6.31 2.74
CA GLU A 78 28.57 -6.97 3.97
C GLU A 78 27.07 -7.33 3.96
N PHE A 79 26.27 -6.71 3.10
CA PHE A 79 24.85 -7.02 2.95
C PHE A 79 24.59 -8.16 1.96
N LEU A 80 25.62 -8.64 1.25
CA LEU A 80 25.54 -9.80 0.37
C LEU A 80 26.03 -11.06 1.11
N VAL A 81 25.10 -11.91 1.52
CA VAL A 81 25.40 -13.14 2.27
C VAL A 81 25.04 -14.34 1.39
N ASP A 82 26.01 -15.20 1.08
CA ASP A 82 25.85 -16.38 0.21
C ASP A 82 25.17 -16.08 -1.14
N GLY A 83 25.49 -14.92 -1.74
CA GLY A 83 24.91 -14.46 -3.01
C GLY A 83 23.45 -13.99 -2.91
N ARG A 84 22.93 -13.81 -1.70
CA ARG A 84 21.55 -13.37 -1.43
C ARG A 84 21.53 -12.05 -0.68
N VAL A 85 20.44 -11.31 -0.84
CA VAL A 85 20.23 -10.04 -0.15
C VAL A 85 18.80 -9.96 0.37
N SER A 86 18.64 -9.50 1.61
CA SER A 86 17.33 -9.30 2.24
C SER A 86 16.78 -7.89 2.00
N GLY A 87 15.48 -7.71 2.26
CA GLY A 87 14.86 -6.39 2.27
C GLY A 87 15.40 -5.52 3.42
N ASN A 88 15.49 -4.20 3.21
CA ASN A 88 15.88 -3.27 4.27
C ASN A 88 14.66 -2.97 5.16
N PRO A 89 14.67 -3.32 6.47
CA PRO A 89 13.51 -3.14 7.34
C PRO A 89 13.23 -1.69 7.74
N ILE A 90 14.20 -0.78 7.58
CA ILE A 90 14.11 0.62 8.04
C ILE A 90 14.27 1.62 6.89
N PHE A 91 13.86 1.23 5.68
CA PHE A 91 13.94 2.13 4.53
C PHE A 91 13.18 3.43 4.82
N LYS A 92 13.89 4.55 4.75
CA LYS A 92 13.30 5.90 4.78
C LYS A 92 13.25 6.40 3.35
N ASP A 93 12.07 6.77 2.89
CA ASP A 93 11.94 7.58 1.69
C ASP A 93 12.71 8.88 1.92
N MET A 94 13.89 9.00 1.29
CA MET A 94 14.52 10.29 1.11
C MET A 94 13.78 10.97 -0.05
N GLY A 95 12.59 11.49 0.25
CA GLY A 95 11.86 12.36 -0.65
C GLY A 95 12.73 13.57 -0.97
N SER A 96 13.02 13.75 -2.26
CA SER A 96 13.69 14.94 -2.78
C SER A 96 12.69 16.01 -3.18
#